data_AF-A0A644WKR3-F1
#
_entry.id   AF-A0A644WKR3-F1
#
_cell.length_a   1.000
_cell.length_b   1.000
_cell.length_c   1.000
_cell.angle_alpha   90.00
_cell.angle_beta   90.00
_cell.angle_gamma   90.00
#
_symmetry.space_group_name_H-M   'P 1'
#
loop_
_entity.id
_entity.type
_entity.pdbx_description
1 polymer ?
#
loop_
_entity_poly.entity_id
_entity_poly.type
_entity_poly.pdbx_seq_one_letter_code
_entity_poly.pdbx_strand_id
1 'polypeptide(L)'
;MKKKRPGWVIAVFVILSFFGFGSSAAESKTYWHFTIKAFVDLPDTNGVEWAWITMVEYDAAKAYPAEAEVAAEYGGELKGTVFAFVRGAAWRSAHRYFRDASCSGRPSKSETFWEMSESDSVFAMGQLISSQPFRGLPGTVPPEPDSFRFGFTKRRILRPDGTWFEPESRVNIFTGAINAEGSPREETRGDFYLQVVNYPDNLEHHRRCGKAWAEQYLTAFRTFHIVDSIPAFGGYVFGQKSLHPGSRKRFVYHVERSASPDHPRWKQRTM
;
A
#
# COMPACT_ATOMS: atom_id res chain seq x y z
N MET A 1 -40.48 59.76 -30.88
CA MET A 1 -40.19 59.36 -29.48
C MET A 1 -40.06 57.84 -29.40
N LYS A 2 -38.89 57.34 -28.98
CA LYS A 2 -38.52 55.91 -28.95
C LYS A 2 -39.27 55.17 -27.82
N LYS A 3 -40.04 54.12 -28.16
CA LYS A 3 -40.63 53.18 -27.19
C LYS A 3 -39.59 52.11 -26.82
N LYS A 4 -39.15 52.09 -25.56
CA LYS A 4 -38.27 51.04 -24.99
C LYS A 4 -39.10 49.79 -24.68
N ARG A 5 -38.61 48.63 -25.12
CA ARG A 5 -39.16 47.29 -24.82
C ARG A 5 -38.59 46.79 -23.47
N PRO A 6 -39.41 46.39 -22.47
CA PRO A 6 -38.92 45.73 -21.26
C PRO A 6 -39.27 44.23 -21.29
N GLY A 7 -38.88 43.51 -22.35
CA GLY A 7 -39.25 42.10 -22.53
C GLY A 7 -38.09 41.11 -22.39
N TRP A 8 -36.84 41.57 -22.46
CA TRP A 8 -35.68 40.69 -22.58
C TRP A 8 -34.98 40.38 -21.26
N VAL A 9 -35.14 41.23 -20.23
CA VAL A 9 -34.43 41.05 -18.95
C VAL A 9 -35.05 39.93 -18.10
N ILE A 10 -36.36 39.70 -18.23
CA ILE A 10 -37.07 38.66 -17.46
C ILE A 10 -36.79 37.26 -18.03
N ALA A 11 -36.62 37.13 -19.36
CA ALA A 11 -36.35 35.84 -19.99
C ALA A 11 -34.95 35.27 -19.64
N VAL A 12 -33.95 36.14 -19.45
CA VAL A 12 -32.58 35.72 -19.09
C VAL A 12 -32.50 35.23 -17.63
N PHE A 13 -33.26 35.85 -16.71
CA PHE A 13 -33.30 35.41 -15.31
C PHE A 13 -33.99 34.05 -15.13
N VAL A 14 -35.06 33.77 -15.87
CA VAL A 14 -35.77 32.48 -15.77
C VAL A 14 -34.94 31.33 -16.35
N ILE A 15 -34.15 31.57 -17.39
CA ILE A 15 -33.24 30.55 -17.94
C ILE A 15 -32.08 30.27 -16.98
N LEU A 16 -31.52 31.28 -16.32
CA LEU A 16 -30.47 31.09 -15.30
C LEU A 16 -30.96 30.33 -14.04
N SER A 17 -32.25 30.43 -13.70
CA SER A 17 -32.83 29.65 -12.59
C SER A 17 -33.09 28.18 -12.93
N PHE A 18 -33.23 27.81 -14.21
CA PHE A 18 -33.38 26.42 -14.65
C PHE A 18 -32.06 25.66 -14.82
N PHE A 19 -30.92 26.37 -14.91
CA PHE A 19 -29.58 25.76 -14.93
C PHE A 19 -28.90 25.70 -13.56
N GLY A 20 -29.61 26.11 -12.50
CA GLY A 20 -29.01 26.36 -11.19
C GLY A 20 -29.35 25.36 -10.08
N PHE A 21 -29.82 24.14 -10.33
CA PHE A 21 -30.01 23.16 -9.25
C PHE A 21 -29.76 21.73 -9.72
N GLY A 22 -28.47 21.42 -9.83
CA GLY A 22 -27.94 20.08 -10.03
C GLY A 22 -26.49 20.00 -9.59
N SER A 23 -26.08 20.78 -8.57
CA SER A 23 -24.89 20.38 -7.82
C SER A 23 -25.26 19.09 -7.11
N SER A 24 -24.98 17.95 -7.75
CA SER A 24 -24.74 16.74 -6.99
C SER A 24 -23.71 17.16 -5.95
N ALA A 25 -24.08 17.16 -4.67
CA ALA A 25 -23.08 17.16 -3.63
C ALA A 25 -22.22 15.93 -3.92
N ALA A 26 -21.08 16.14 -4.57
CA ALA A 26 -20.15 15.07 -4.84
C ALA A 26 -19.82 14.51 -3.45
N GLU A 27 -20.28 13.30 -3.19
CA GLU A 27 -20.04 12.61 -1.93
C GLU A 27 -18.55 12.73 -1.63
N SER A 28 -18.21 13.43 -0.54
CA SER A 28 -16.84 13.79 -0.26
C SER A 28 -16.07 12.50 0.02
N LYS A 29 -15.21 12.09 -0.91
CA LYS A 29 -14.41 10.89 -0.78
C LYS A 29 -13.41 11.05 0.37
N THR A 30 -13.31 10.05 1.23
CA THR A 30 -12.28 9.97 2.28
C THR A 30 -11.11 9.17 1.77
N TYR A 31 -9.92 9.80 1.74
CA TYR A 31 -8.67 9.18 1.37
C TYR A 31 -7.85 8.81 2.59
N TRP A 32 -7.09 7.73 2.45
CA TRP A 32 -6.17 7.20 3.44
C TRP A 32 -4.76 7.21 2.87
N HIS A 33 -3.82 7.77 3.61
CA HIS A 33 -2.42 7.90 3.21
C HIS A 33 -1.54 7.14 4.20
N PHE A 34 -0.85 6.11 3.70
CA PHE A 34 0.03 5.28 4.51
C PHE A 34 1.47 5.56 4.10
N THR A 35 2.28 6.03 5.04
CA THR A 35 3.74 6.08 4.90
C THR A 35 4.35 5.04 5.82
N ILE A 36 5.14 4.12 5.28
CA ILE A 36 5.79 3.06 6.05
C ILE A 36 7.28 3.08 5.78
N LYS A 37 8.09 3.03 6.84
CA LYS A 37 9.53 2.81 6.79
C LYS A 37 9.82 1.45 7.42
N ALA A 38 10.48 0.58 6.68
CA ALA A 38 11.01 -0.67 7.19
C ALA A 38 12.52 -0.53 7.41
N PHE A 39 13.00 -0.92 8.59
CA PHE A 39 14.39 -1.23 8.85
C PHE A 39 14.59 -2.72 8.62
N VAL A 40 15.51 -3.08 7.71
CA VAL A 40 15.65 -4.44 7.21
C VAL A 40 16.52 -5.32 8.13
N ASP A 41 17.51 -4.75 8.81
CA ASP A 41 18.44 -5.52 9.65
C ASP A 41 19.04 -4.76 10.87
N LEU A 42 18.20 -4.28 11.80
CA LEU A 42 18.69 -3.59 13.02
C LEU A 42 19.68 -4.44 13.82
N PRO A 43 20.77 -3.87 14.38
CA PRO A 43 20.97 -2.45 14.63
C PRO A 43 21.47 -1.64 13.43
N ASP A 44 21.72 -2.27 12.28
CA ASP A 44 22.06 -1.52 11.06
C ASP A 44 20.84 -0.73 10.58
N THR A 45 20.96 0.59 10.61
CA THR A 45 19.90 1.53 10.22
C THR A 45 20.03 2.00 8.77
N ASN A 46 21.02 1.54 8.03
CA ASN A 46 21.25 1.92 6.63
C ASN A 46 20.40 1.10 5.66
N GLY A 47 20.11 -0.16 6.00
CA GLY A 47 19.21 -1.02 5.22
C GLY A 47 17.76 -0.65 5.50
N VAL A 48 17.17 0.17 4.63
CA VAL A 48 15.81 0.70 4.80
C VAL A 48 14.97 0.61 3.53
N GLU A 49 13.69 0.38 3.72
CA GLU A 49 12.68 0.52 2.67
C GLU A 49 11.63 1.55 3.10
N TRP A 50 11.07 2.26 2.13
CA TRP A 50 9.98 3.21 2.28
C TRP A 50 8.85 2.83 1.34
N ALA A 51 7.62 3.02 1.78
CA ALA A 51 6.43 2.88 0.96
C ALA A 51 5.44 4.00 1.27
N TRP A 52 4.79 4.52 0.22
CA TRP A 52 3.74 5.52 0.27
C TRP A 52 2.53 4.99 -0.49
N ILE A 53 1.38 4.91 0.16
CA ILE A 53 0.16 4.36 -0.41
C ILE A 53 -0.97 5.35 -0.21
N THR A 54 -1.70 5.68 -1.27
CA THR A 54 -3.00 6.34 -1.17
C THR A 54 -4.09 5.33 -1.49
N MET A 55 -5.11 5.28 -0.64
CA MET A 55 -6.34 4.53 -0.87
C MET A 55 -7.54 5.43 -0.64
N VAL A 56 -8.72 5.00 -1.08
CA VAL A 56 -9.99 5.70 -0.88
C VAL A 56 -11.00 4.75 -0.26
N GLU A 57 -11.80 5.24 0.67
CA GLU A 57 -12.94 4.51 1.22
C GLU A 57 -13.92 4.14 0.09
N TYR A 58 -14.34 2.88 0.09
CA TYR A 58 -15.25 2.33 -0.88
C TYR A 58 -16.26 1.41 -0.17
N ASP A 59 -17.53 1.60 -0.49
CA ASP A 59 -18.62 0.82 0.10
C ASP A 59 -18.48 -0.67 -0.23
N ALA A 60 -18.59 -1.54 0.78
CA ALA A 60 -18.38 -2.98 0.62
C ALA A 60 -19.42 -3.61 -0.32
N ALA A 61 -20.69 -3.18 -0.27
CA ALA A 61 -21.72 -3.70 -1.16
C ALA A 61 -21.44 -3.37 -2.63
N LYS A 62 -20.93 -2.15 -2.91
CA LYS A 62 -20.49 -1.78 -4.26
C LYS A 62 -19.25 -2.55 -4.70
N ALA A 63 -18.31 -2.86 -3.79
CA ALA A 63 -17.08 -3.59 -4.13
C ALA A 63 -17.33 -5.08 -4.43
N TYR A 64 -18.35 -5.65 -3.79
CA TYR A 64 -18.70 -7.07 -3.81
C TYR A 64 -20.20 -7.25 -4.12
N PRO A 65 -20.64 -6.94 -5.34
CA PRO A 65 -22.07 -6.90 -5.67
C PRO A 65 -22.74 -8.28 -5.58
N ALA A 66 -22.03 -9.35 -5.93
CA ALA A 66 -22.56 -10.71 -5.84
C ALA A 66 -22.77 -11.13 -4.37
N GLU A 67 -21.81 -10.80 -3.50
CA GLU A 67 -21.92 -11.05 -2.07
C GLU A 67 -23.01 -10.19 -1.43
N ALA A 68 -23.22 -8.97 -1.92
CA ALA A 68 -24.32 -8.10 -1.49
C ALA A 68 -25.69 -8.64 -1.92
N GLU A 69 -25.80 -9.20 -3.14
CA GLU A 69 -27.02 -9.86 -3.62
C GLU A 69 -27.37 -11.06 -2.75
N VAL A 70 -26.40 -11.94 -2.48
CA VAL A 70 -26.58 -13.08 -1.56
C VAL A 70 -27.00 -12.59 -0.17
N ALA A 71 -26.38 -11.55 0.37
CA ALA A 71 -26.79 -11.02 1.68
C ALA A 71 -28.26 -10.54 1.66
N ALA A 72 -28.69 -9.87 0.59
CA ALA A 72 -30.06 -9.39 0.42
C ALA A 72 -31.07 -10.55 0.30
N GLU A 73 -30.74 -11.62 -0.42
CA GLU A 73 -31.58 -12.82 -0.55
C GLU A 73 -31.90 -13.45 0.81
N TYR A 74 -30.96 -13.40 1.77
CA TYR A 74 -31.14 -13.88 3.13
C TYR A 74 -31.66 -12.79 4.10
N GLY A 75 -32.19 -11.67 3.59
CA GLY A 75 -32.77 -10.58 4.38
C GLY A 75 -31.75 -9.73 5.15
N GLY A 76 -30.47 -9.80 4.74
CA GLY A 76 -29.37 -9.02 5.27
C GLY A 76 -28.89 -7.90 4.34
N GLU A 77 -27.77 -7.30 4.71
CA GLU A 77 -27.08 -6.26 3.95
C GLU A 77 -25.58 -6.44 4.13
N LEU A 78 -24.81 -6.33 3.03
CA LEU A 78 -23.35 -6.33 3.11
C LEU A 78 -22.86 -4.96 3.56
N LYS A 79 -22.66 -4.79 4.87
CA LYS A 79 -22.14 -3.56 5.46
C LYS A 79 -20.61 -3.55 5.53
N GLY A 80 -20.04 -2.35 5.45
CA GLY A 80 -18.64 -2.10 5.75
C GLY A 80 -17.96 -1.22 4.71
N THR A 81 -16.70 -0.91 4.98
CA THR A 81 -15.87 -0.07 4.10
C THR A 81 -14.59 -0.81 3.79
N VAL A 82 -14.34 -1.03 2.50
CA VAL A 82 -13.04 -1.49 2.00
C VAL A 82 -12.28 -0.33 1.40
N PHE A 83 -10.97 -0.49 1.25
CA PHE A 83 -10.13 0.53 0.64
C PHE A 83 -9.83 0.17 -0.81
N ALA A 84 -10.24 1.05 -1.73
CA ALA A 84 -9.82 0.99 -3.12
C ALA A 84 -8.43 1.64 -3.27
N PHE A 85 -7.51 0.95 -3.92
CA PHE A 85 -6.13 1.39 -4.12
C PHE A 85 -6.05 2.48 -5.19
N VAL A 86 -5.59 3.68 -4.80
CA VAL A 86 -5.45 4.81 -5.73
C VAL A 86 -4.07 4.79 -6.38
N ARG A 87 -3.01 4.74 -5.57
CA ARG A 87 -1.62 4.67 -6.02
C ARG A 87 -0.70 4.18 -4.91
N GLY A 88 0.45 3.66 -5.30
CA GLY A 88 1.49 3.26 -4.38
C GLY A 88 2.86 3.45 -4.99
N ALA A 89 3.83 3.77 -4.15
CA ALA A 89 5.23 3.83 -4.51
C ALA A 89 6.08 3.29 -3.37
N ALA A 90 7.26 2.78 -3.70
CA ALA A 90 8.22 2.28 -2.75
C ALA A 90 9.63 2.60 -3.19
N TRP A 91 10.52 2.72 -2.21
CA TRP A 91 11.93 2.97 -2.40
C TRP A 91 12.74 2.12 -1.43
N ARG A 92 13.89 1.59 -1.84
CA ARG A 92 14.83 0.91 -0.94
C ARG A 92 16.20 1.56 -1.03
N SER A 93 16.92 1.61 0.08
CA SER A 93 18.32 2.04 0.08
C SER A 93 19.23 1.00 -0.57
N ALA A 94 20.34 1.45 -1.16
CA ALA A 94 21.47 0.56 -1.39
C ALA A 94 22.02 0.11 -0.03
N HIS A 95 22.35 -1.16 0.08
CA HIS A 95 22.83 -1.70 1.35
C HIS A 95 23.81 -2.84 1.12
N ARG A 96 24.77 -2.97 2.04
CA ARG A 96 25.81 -3.98 2.00
C ARG A 96 26.19 -4.34 3.43
N TYR A 97 26.23 -5.63 3.72
CA TYR A 97 26.66 -6.12 5.02
C TYR A 97 27.48 -7.40 4.87
N PHE A 98 28.27 -7.67 5.91
CA PHE A 98 29.12 -8.84 6.00
C PHE A 98 28.72 -9.68 7.21
N ARG A 99 28.64 -11.00 7.02
CA ARG A 99 28.46 -11.97 8.10
C ARG A 99 29.68 -12.86 8.22
N ASP A 100 30.01 -13.24 9.45
CA ASP A 100 31.04 -14.24 9.68
C ASP A 100 30.64 -15.56 9.01
N ALA A 101 31.60 -16.15 8.31
CA ALA A 101 31.44 -17.41 7.62
C ALA A 101 32.71 -18.24 7.76
N SER A 102 32.63 -19.51 7.35
CA SER A 102 33.80 -20.35 7.15
C SER A 102 33.87 -20.85 5.72
N CYS A 103 35.11 -20.95 5.22
CA CYS A 103 35.46 -21.56 3.93
C CYS A 103 36.52 -22.63 4.20
N SER A 104 36.17 -23.90 3.97
CA SER A 104 37.08 -25.04 4.20
C SER A 104 37.73 -25.02 5.60
N GLY A 105 36.94 -24.70 6.63
CA GLY A 105 37.41 -24.61 8.02
C GLY A 105 38.17 -23.34 8.41
N ARG A 106 38.43 -22.42 7.48
CA ARG A 106 39.08 -21.13 7.77
C ARG A 106 38.05 -20.00 7.95
N PRO A 107 38.27 -19.05 8.88
CA PRO A 107 37.45 -17.86 8.99
C PRO A 107 37.37 -17.09 7.66
N SER A 108 36.18 -16.62 7.32
CA SER A 108 35.90 -15.85 6.11
C SER A 108 34.70 -14.92 6.34
N LYS A 109 34.31 -14.17 5.31
CA LYS A 109 33.12 -13.31 5.33
C LYS A 109 32.19 -13.70 4.19
N SER A 110 30.90 -13.70 4.48
CA SER A 110 29.84 -13.69 3.46
C SER A 110 29.39 -12.25 3.28
N GLU A 111 29.42 -11.77 2.05
CA GLU A 111 28.88 -10.47 1.67
C GLU A 111 27.46 -10.65 1.12
N THR A 112 26.54 -9.80 1.54
CA THR A 112 25.23 -9.64 0.90
C THR A 112 25.01 -8.17 0.63
N PHE A 113 24.54 -7.82 -0.56
CA PHE A 113 24.25 -6.44 -0.93
C PHE A 113 23.13 -6.34 -1.97
N TRP A 114 22.53 -5.16 -2.07
CA TRP A 114 21.59 -4.80 -3.13
C TRP A 114 21.71 -3.31 -3.42
N GLU A 115 21.30 -2.93 -4.62
CA GLU A 115 21.33 -1.55 -5.05
C GLU A 115 20.04 -0.81 -4.70
N MET A 116 20.16 0.51 -4.64
CA MET A 116 19.04 1.42 -4.46
C MET A 116 18.04 1.21 -5.60
N SER A 117 16.75 1.15 -5.26
CA SER A 117 15.71 1.01 -6.28
C SER A 117 14.43 1.71 -5.86
N GLU A 118 13.67 2.18 -6.85
CA GLU A 118 12.37 2.82 -6.68
C GLU A 118 11.35 2.14 -7.58
N SER A 119 10.13 1.97 -7.09
CA SER A 119 9.06 1.29 -7.80
C SER A 119 7.71 1.94 -7.56
N ASP A 120 6.92 2.08 -8.62
CA ASP A 120 5.49 2.37 -8.53
C ASP A 120 4.64 1.08 -8.63
N SER A 121 5.29 -0.09 -8.76
CA SER A 121 4.62 -1.40 -8.77
C SER A 121 4.47 -1.94 -7.35
N VAL A 122 3.59 -1.28 -6.59
CA VAL A 122 3.27 -1.58 -5.19
C VAL A 122 1.82 -1.96 -5.05
N PHE A 123 1.55 -2.98 -4.23
CA PHE A 123 0.23 -3.57 -4.08
C PHE A 123 -0.15 -3.69 -2.61
N ALA A 124 -1.30 -3.10 -2.27
CA ALA A 124 -1.79 -3.04 -0.90
C ALA A 124 -3.31 -3.15 -0.84
N MET A 125 -3.80 -3.56 0.33
CA MET A 125 -5.21 -3.65 0.64
C MET A 125 -5.48 -3.15 2.06
N GLY A 126 -6.71 -2.73 2.29
CA GLY A 126 -7.17 -2.39 3.63
C GLY A 126 -8.68 -2.28 3.71
N GLN A 127 -9.18 -2.10 4.93
CA GLN A 127 -10.60 -1.98 5.24
C GLN A 127 -10.78 -1.34 6.61
N LEU A 128 -11.97 -0.82 6.86
CA LEU A 128 -12.45 -0.54 8.21
C LEU A 128 -12.98 -1.83 8.82
N ILE A 129 -12.65 -2.05 10.08
CA ILE A 129 -13.20 -3.11 10.92
C ILE A 129 -14.15 -2.40 11.86
N SER A 130 -15.45 -2.63 11.68
CA SER A 130 -16.41 -2.19 12.67
C SER A 130 -16.44 -3.16 13.83
N SER A 131 -16.46 -2.62 15.03
CA SER A 131 -16.57 -3.35 16.28
C SER A 131 -18.00 -3.50 16.76
N GLN A 132 -18.98 -3.01 16.00
CA GLN A 132 -20.39 -3.26 16.29
C GLN A 132 -20.58 -4.78 16.45
N PRO A 133 -21.25 -5.20 17.54
CA PRO A 133 -21.09 -6.53 18.04
C PRO A 133 -21.51 -7.53 16.97
N PHE A 134 -20.64 -8.51 16.70
CA PHE A 134 -21.08 -9.86 16.41
C PHE A 134 -22.31 -10.13 17.29
N ARG A 135 -23.41 -10.73 16.77
CA ARG A 135 -24.60 -11.10 17.56
C ARG A 135 -24.23 -12.05 18.72
N GLY A 136 -23.53 -11.53 19.70
CA GLY A 136 -23.14 -12.14 20.94
C GLY A 136 -24.20 -11.77 21.95
N LEU A 137 -24.55 -12.75 22.77
CA LEU A 137 -25.54 -12.61 23.83
C LEU A 137 -25.27 -11.36 24.69
N PRO A 138 -26.32 -10.78 25.30
CA PRO A 138 -26.17 -9.66 26.22
C PRO A 138 -25.09 -9.98 27.28
N GLY A 139 -24.04 -9.17 27.35
CA GLY A 139 -23.03 -9.25 28.41
C GLY A 139 -21.65 -9.84 28.04
N THR A 140 -21.40 -10.22 26.78
CA THR A 140 -20.07 -10.76 26.39
C THR A 140 -19.25 -9.74 25.60
N VAL A 141 -18.22 -9.19 26.27
CA VAL A 141 -17.13 -8.34 25.75
C VAL A 141 -17.58 -6.93 25.31
N PRO A 142 -16.98 -5.84 25.84
CA PRO A 142 -17.20 -4.50 25.30
C PRO A 142 -16.88 -4.50 23.80
N PRO A 143 -17.66 -3.81 22.95
CA PRO A 143 -17.25 -3.65 21.55
C PRO A 143 -15.83 -3.06 21.55
N GLU A 144 -14.91 -3.68 20.81
CA GLU A 144 -13.60 -3.08 20.55
C GLU A 144 -13.82 -1.66 19.96
N PRO A 145 -12.85 -0.74 19.94
CA PRO A 145 -13.02 0.46 19.12
C PRO A 145 -12.99 0.09 17.63
N ASP A 146 -13.75 0.80 16.79
CA ASP A 146 -13.61 0.68 15.34
C ASP A 146 -12.13 0.90 14.97
N SER A 147 -11.61 0.04 14.10
CA SER A 147 -10.20 0.04 13.69
C SER A 147 -10.08 0.00 12.19
N PHE A 148 -8.91 0.31 11.66
CA PHE A 148 -8.58 0.02 10.27
C PHE A 148 -7.59 -1.14 10.21
N ARG A 149 -7.64 -1.91 9.13
CA ARG A 149 -6.61 -2.89 8.77
C ARG A 149 -5.94 -2.47 7.48
N PHE A 150 -4.62 -2.61 7.44
CA PHE A 150 -3.83 -2.38 6.23
C PHE A 150 -2.72 -3.42 6.11
N GLY A 151 -2.43 -3.83 4.88
CA GLY A 151 -1.30 -4.69 4.57
C GLY A 151 -0.97 -4.70 3.08
N PHE A 152 0.24 -5.14 2.78
CA PHE A 152 0.67 -5.37 1.41
C PHE A 152 0.13 -6.72 0.90
N THR A 153 -0.21 -6.80 -0.38
CA THR A 153 -0.87 -8.00 -0.94
C THR A 153 -0.44 -8.27 -2.38
N LYS A 154 -0.57 -9.53 -2.80
CA LYS A 154 -0.44 -9.95 -4.21
C LYS A 154 -1.78 -10.36 -4.83
N ARG A 155 -2.84 -10.37 -4.02
CA ARG A 155 -4.20 -10.71 -4.44
C ARG A 155 -4.79 -9.57 -5.27
N ARG A 156 -5.95 -9.83 -5.86
CA ARG A 156 -6.79 -8.82 -6.49
C ARG A 156 -6.94 -7.55 -5.67
N ILE A 157 -6.88 -6.42 -6.36
CA ILE A 157 -6.91 -5.08 -5.79
C ILE A 157 -8.09 -4.33 -6.37
N LEU A 158 -8.92 -3.77 -5.48
CA LEU A 158 -10.02 -2.89 -5.87
C LEU A 158 -9.47 -1.54 -6.30
N ARG A 159 -9.93 -1.03 -7.43
CA ARG A 159 -9.60 0.31 -7.93
C ARG A 159 -10.70 1.33 -7.62
N PRO A 160 -10.41 2.64 -7.65
CA PRO A 160 -11.39 3.67 -7.30
C PRO A 160 -12.60 3.75 -8.24
N ASP A 161 -12.50 3.15 -9.43
CA ASP A 161 -13.58 3.01 -10.41
C ASP A 161 -14.49 1.79 -10.14
N GLY A 162 -14.23 1.01 -9.09
CA GLY A 162 -14.98 -0.20 -8.74
C GLY A 162 -14.48 -1.47 -9.45
N THR A 163 -13.47 -1.37 -10.32
CA THR A 163 -12.92 -2.55 -11.00
C THR A 163 -11.91 -3.29 -10.13
N TRP A 164 -11.82 -4.60 -10.34
CA TRP A 164 -10.80 -5.45 -9.73
C TRP A 164 -9.65 -5.68 -10.69
N PHE A 165 -8.43 -5.53 -10.17
CA PHE A 165 -7.20 -5.78 -10.91
C PHE A 165 -6.41 -6.90 -10.24
N GLU A 166 -6.03 -7.92 -11.01
CA GLU A 166 -5.17 -9.02 -10.57
C GLU A 166 -3.70 -8.69 -10.84
N PRO A 167 -2.86 -8.50 -9.80
CA PRO A 167 -1.43 -8.22 -10.00
C PRO A 167 -0.69 -9.26 -10.86
N GLU A 168 -1.05 -10.54 -10.71
CA GLU A 168 -0.46 -11.65 -11.48
C GLU A 168 -0.86 -11.65 -12.96
N SER A 169 -1.94 -10.95 -13.34
CA SER A 169 -2.35 -10.83 -14.74
C SER A 169 -1.43 -9.93 -15.57
N ARG A 170 -0.52 -9.17 -14.95
CA ARG A 170 0.45 -8.34 -15.67
C ARG A 170 1.65 -9.16 -16.11
N VAL A 171 2.24 -8.73 -17.23
CA VAL A 171 3.60 -9.15 -17.59
C VAL A 171 4.54 -8.60 -16.54
N ASN A 172 5.21 -9.51 -15.83
CA ASN A 172 6.24 -9.19 -14.85
C ASN A 172 7.59 -9.63 -15.42
N ILE A 173 8.48 -8.67 -15.63
CA ILE A 173 9.83 -8.94 -16.12
C ILE A 173 10.74 -9.00 -14.90
N PHE A 174 11.43 -10.13 -14.77
CA PHE A 174 12.44 -10.33 -13.74
C PHE A 174 13.79 -10.46 -14.41
N THR A 175 14.75 -9.66 -13.96
CA THR A 175 16.12 -9.71 -14.45
C THR A 175 16.94 -10.57 -13.51
N GLY A 176 17.63 -11.57 -14.06
CA GLY A 176 18.65 -12.32 -13.32
C GLY A 176 19.98 -11.58 -13.29
N ALA A 177 21.01 -12.20 -12.72
CA ALA A 177 22.36 -11.64 -12.70
C ALA A 177 22.89 -11.37 -14.13
N ILE A 178 23.26 -10.11 -14.40
CA ILE A 178 23.88 -9.70 -15.67
C ILE A 178 25.40 -9.79 -15.51
N ASN A 179 26.03 -10.64 -16.33
CA ASN A 179 27.46 -10.86 -16.30
C ASN A 179 28.16 -10.04 -17.39
N ALA A 180 28.97 -9.06 -17.00
CA ALA A 180 29.80 -8.26 -17.90
C ALA A 180 31.27 -8.73 -17.87
N GLU A 181 31.97 -8.55 -18.98
CA GLU A 181 33.40 -8.84 -19.07
C GLU A 181 34.19 -8.01 -18.04
N GLY A 182 35.12 -8.64 -17.32
CA GLY A 182 35.88 -8.01 -16.23
C GLY A 182 35.21 -7.99 -14.85
N SER A 183 33.95 -8.44 -14.73
CA SER A 183 33.26 -8.58 -13.44
C SER A 183 33.29 -10.02 -12.91
N PRO A 184 33.22 -10.24 -11.58
CA PRO A 184 33.05 -11.59 -11.02
C PRO A 184 31.78 -12.24 -11.58
N ARG A 185 31.91 -13.46 -12.09
CA ARG A 185 30.78 -14.21 -12.63
C ARG A 185 29.78 -14.53 -11.51
N GLU A 186 28.54 -14.15 -11.71
CA GLU A 186 27.43 -14.32 -10.78
C GLU A 186 26.37 -15.26 -11.37
N GLU A 187 26.01 -16.29 -10.59
CA GLU A 187 24.93 -17.20 -10.92
C GLU A 187 23.58 -16.60 -10.52
N THR A 188 22.53 -16.76 -11.33
CA THR A 188 21.16 -16.49 -10.86
C THR A 188 20.65 -17.73 -10.14
N ARG A 189 20.13 -17.58 -8.92
CA ARG A 189 19.59 -18.68 -8.12
C ARG A 189 18.17 -18.40 -7.64
N GLY A 190 17.43 -19.49 -7.45
CA GLY A 190 16.05 -19.47 -6.97
C GLY A 190 15.04 -19.05 -8.03
N ASP A 191 13.78 -19.11 -7.63
CA ASP A 191 12.65 -18.70 -8.47
C ASP A 191 12.32 -17.23 -8.26
N PHE A 192 11.95 -16.58 -9.36
CA PHE A 192 11.53 -15.19 -9.37
C PHE A 192 10.01 -15.15 -9.49
N TYR A 193 9.37 -14.49 -8.54
CA TYR A 193 7.92 -14.42 -8.48
C TYR A 193 7.45 -13.00 -8.20
N LEU A 194 6.20 -12.72 -8.53
CA LEU A 194 5.56 -11.46 -8.18
C LEU A 194 5.67 -11.21 -6.68
N GLN A 195 6.13 -10.02 -6.31
CA GLN A 195 6.19 -9.53 -4.94
C GLN A 195 5.08 -8.51 -4.68
N VAL A 196 4.91 -8.12 -3.42
CA VAL A 196 4.01 -7.02 -3.06
C VAL A 196 4.57 -5.63 -3.44
N VAL A 197 5.90 -5.55 -3.59
CA VAL A 197 6.64 -4.42 -4.17
C VAL A 197 7.61 -5.00 -5.18
N ASN A 198 7.50 -4.60 -6.45
CA ASN A 198 8.33 -5.13 -7.52
C ASN A 198 9.31 -4.06 -7.98
N TYR A 199 10.51 -4.09 -7.41
CA TYR A 199 11.59 -3.17 -7.77
C TYR A 199 12.13 -3.47 -9.18
N PRO A 200 12.41 -2.45 -10.00
CA PRO A 200 13.09 -2.64 -11.29
C PRO A 200 14.45 -3.32 -11.16
N ASP A 201 15.21 -2.96 -10.12
CA ASP A 201 16.32 -3.76 -9.62
C ASP A 201 15.77 -4.69 -8.55
N ASN A 202 15.57 -5.95 -8.91
CA ASN A 202 14.96 -6.96 -8.07
C ASN A 202 15.99 -7.92 -7.46
N LEU A 203 17.29 -7.59 -7.47
CA LEU A 203 18.34 -8.51 -7.07
C LEU A 203 18.87 -8.24 -5.66
N GLU A 204 19.13 -9.33 -4.94
CA GLU A 204 20.01 -9.40 -3.78
C GLU A 204 21.23 -10.23 -4.17
N HIS A 205 22.40 -9.63 -4.07
CA HIS A 205 23.67 -10.23 -4.48
C HIS A 205 24.39 -10.81 -3.28
N HIS A 206 25.04 -11.95 -3.50
CA HIS A 206 25.75 -12.69 -2.48
C HIS A 206 27.14 -13.08 -2.96
N ARG A 207 28.14 -12.94 -2.08
CA ARG A 207 29.49 -13.43 -2.33
C ARG A 207 30.03 -14.18 -1.12
N ARG A 208 30.51 -15.41 -1.36
CA ARG A 208 31.07 -16.26 -0.30
C ARG A 208 32.03 -17.30 -0.89
N CYS A 209 33.21 -17.45 -0.29
CA CYS A 209 34.20 -18.48 -0.65
C CYS A 209 34.54 -18.54 -2.15
N GLY A 210 34.69 -17.38 -2.81
CA GLY A 210 34.96 -17.30 -4.25
C GLY A 210 33.76 -17.59 -5.17
N LYS A 211 32.57 -17.82 -4.61
CA LYS A 211 31.31 -17.96 -5.34
C LYS A 211 30.51 -16.66 -5.25
N ALA A 212 29.85 -16.28 -6.34
CA ALA A 212 28.92 -15.17 -6.39
C ALA A 212 27.58 -15.64 -6.98
N TRP A 213 26.47 -15.22 -6.39
CA TRP A 213 25.14 -15.48 -6.92
C TRP A 213 24.15 -14.38 -6.54
N ALA A 214 23.14 -14.18 -7.38
CA ALA A 214 22.02 -13.29 -7.11
C ALA A 214 20.73 -14.08 -6.90
N GLU A 215 19.93 -13.65 -5.94
CA GLU A 215 18.58 -14.13 -5.67
C GLU A 215 17.60 -12.96 -5.83
N GLN A 216 16.30 -13.26 -5.90
CA GLN A 216 15.29 -12.20 -5.88
C GLN A 216 15.30 -11.50 -4.50
N TYR A 217 15.45 -10.18 -4.50
CA TYR A 217 15.29 -9.37 -3.30
C TYR A 217 13.88 -9.48 -2.73
N LEU A 218 13.80 -9.79 -1.44
CA LEU A 218 12.54 -10.00 -0.74
C LEU A 218 12.23 -8.80 0.14
N THR A 219 11.38 -7.91 -0.36
CA THR A 219 10.92 -6.72 0.38
C THR A 219 10.43 -7.06 1.79
N ALA A 220 10.81 -6.26 2.77
CA ALA A 220 10.35 -6.34 4.15
C ALA A 220 8.83 -6.13 4.25
N PHE A 221 8.24 -5.38 3.33
CA PHE A 221 6.81 -5.10 3.31
C PHE A 221 5.92 -6.35 3.15
N ARG A 222 6.46 -7.46 2.64
CA ARG A 222 5.71 -8.73 2.50
C ARG A 222 5.17 -9.28 3.82
N THR A 223 5.77 -8.89 4.95
CA THR A 223 5.33 -9.31 6.29
C THR A 223 4.62 -8.20 7.07
N PHE A 224 4.49 -7.01 6.47
CA PHE A 224 3.89 -5.87 7.14
C PHE A 224 2.36 -5.93 7.08
N HIS A 225 1.75 -5.87 8.25
CA HIS A 225 0.31 -5.74 8.44
C HIS A 225 0.06 -4.97 9.74
N ILE A 226 -0.95 -4.11 9.74
CA ILE A 226 -1.38 -3.35 10.91
C ILE A 226 -2.88 -3.43 11.09
N VAL A 227 -3.29 -3.40 12.36
CA VAL A 227 -4.65 -3.11 12.81
C VAL A 227 -4.49 -2.03 13.87
N ASP A 228 -5.11 -0.88 13.68
CA ASP A 228 -4.93 0.28 14.57
C ASP A 228 -6.19 1.14 14.60
N SER A 229 -6.23 2.07 15.55
CA SER A 229 -7.32 3.03 15.75
C SER A 229 -7.53 3.91 14.51
N ILE A 230 -8.79 4.20 14.19
CA ILE A 230 -9.14 5.12 13.10
C ILE A 230 -8.76 6.55 13.54
N PRO A 231 -7.84 7.26 12.85
CA PRO A 231 -7.59 8.65 13.18
C PRO A 231 -8.81 9.52 12.90
N ALA A 232 -8.94 10.61 13.64
CA ALA A 232 -9.89 11.67 13.31
C ALA A 232 -9.65 12.16 11.88
N PHE A 233 -10.68 12.69 11.22
CA PHE A 233 -10.51 13.27 9.90
C PHE A 233 -9.55 14.47 9.94
N GLY A 234 -8.53 14.49 9.08
CA GLY A 234 -7.42 15.46 9.15
C GLY A 234 -6.39 15.18 10.25
N GLY A 235 -6.59 14.12 11.05
CA GLY A 235 -5.63 13.63 12.03
C GLY A 235 -4.74 12.52 11.48
N TYR A 236 -3.84 12.02 12.35
CA TYR A 236 -2.90 10.96 12.00
C TYR A 236 -2.71 9.94 13.13
N VAL A 237 -2.28 8.74 12.75
CA VAL A 237 -1.70 7.74 13.65
C VAL A 237 -0.23 7.58 13.31
N PHE A 238 0.62 7.57 14.33
CA PHE A 238 2.03 7.24 14.21
C PHE A 238 2.35 6.05 15.11
N GLY A 239 2.97 5.01 14.56
CA GLY A 239 3.21 3.78 15.30
C GLY A 239 4.46 3.03 14.85
N GLN A 240 4.80 2.01 15.63
CA GLN A 240 5.93 1.12 15.35
C GLN A 240 5.55 -0.33 15.61
N LYS A 241 6.13 -1.24 14.83
CA LYS A 241 5.91 -2.68 14.97
C LYS A 241 7.19 -3.47 14.70
N SER A 242 7.40 -4.51 15.48
CA SER A 242 8.39 -5.56 15.18
C SER A 242 7.68 -6.78 14.59
N LEU A 243 8.35 -7.54 13.74
CA LEU A 243 7.74 -8.74 13.15
C LEU A 243 7.41 -9.81 14.20
N HIS A 244 8.33 -10.02 15.15
CA HIS A 244 8.20 -10.90 16.31
C HIS A 244 9.17 -10.41 17.41
N PRO A 245 9.05 -10.88 18.65
CA PRO A 245 10.03 -10.62 19.70
C PRO A 245 11.44 -11.00 19.21
N GLY A 246 12.40 -10.08 19.34
CA GLY A 246 13.79 -10.27 18.88
C GLY A 246 14.03 -10.10 17.38
N SER A 247 13.02 -9.75 16.57
CA SER A 247 13.25 -9.48 15.16
C SER A 247 14.15 -8.27 14.94
N ARG A 248 15.12 -8.43 14.04
CA ARG A 248 15.95 -7.33 13.53
C ARG A 248 15.18 -6.45 12.54
N LYS A 249 14.01 -6.90 12.06
CA LYS A 249 13.11 -6.12 11.21
C LYS A 249 12.14 -5.31 12.06
N ARG A 250 12.13 -4.00 11.84
CA ARG A 250 11.19 -3.07 12.46
C ARG A 250 10.53 -2.17 11.44
N PHE A 251 9.29 -1.81 11.72
CA PHE A 251 8.50 -0.91 10.89
C PHE A 251 8.10 0.30 11.72
N VAL A 252 8.15 1.47 11.10
CA VAL A 252 7.56 2.70 11.59
C VAL A 252 6.53 3.13 10.54
N TYR A 253 5.36 3.56 10.98
CA TYR A 253 4.29 3.95 10.06
C TYR A 253 3.61 5.24 10.51
N HIS A 254 3.14 5.99 9.52
CA HIS A 254 2.32 7.18 9.65
C HIS A 254 1.09 7.02 8.76
N VAL A 255 -0.10 7.16 9.32
CA VAL A 255 -1.38 7.00 8.60
C VAL A 255 -2.22 8.25 8.78
N GLU A 256 -2.64 8.85 7.67
CA GLU A 256 -3.43 10.10 7.64
C GLU A 256 -4.75 9.88 6.90
N ARG A 257 -5.79 10.62 7.31
CA ARG A 257 -7.08 10.68 6.60
C ARG A 257 -7.33 12.08 6.06
N SER A 258 -7.74 12.19 4.80
CA SER A 258 -7.98 13.49 4.17
C SER A 258 -9.12 13.46 3.14
N ALA A 259 -9.55 14.63 2.66
CA ALA A 259 -10.45 14.76 1.51
C ALA A 259 -9.70 14.75 0.16
N SER A 260 -8.36 14.69 0.18
CA SER A 260 -7.53 14.84 -1.02
C SER A 260 -6.94 13.50 -1.46
N PRO A 261 -6.92 13.19 -2.77
CA PRO A 261 -6.13 12.07 -3.27
C PRO A 261 -4.61 12.32 -3.18
N ASP A 262 -4.18 13.54 -2.88
CA ASP A 262 -2.78 13.90 -2.78
C ASP A 262 -2.16 13.43 -1.47
N HIS A 263 -1.16 12.56 -1.60
CA HIS A 263 -0.46 12.01 -0.45
C HIS A 263 0.41 13.13 0.16
N PRO A 264 0.19 13.52 1.44
CA PRO A 264 0.82 14.72 2.03
C PRO A 264 2.36 14.70 1.98
N ARG A 265 2.95 13.52 2.13
CA ARG A 265 4.40 13.27 2.07
C ARG A 265 4.82 12.39 0.90
N TRP A 266 4.20 12.52 -0.26
CA TRP A 266 4.46 11.64 -1.42
C TRP A 266 5.95 11.54 -1.71
N LYS A 267 6.50 10.32 -1.63
CA LYS A 267 7.92 9.99 -1.87
C LYS A 267 8.92 10.76 -0.97
N GLN A 268 8.46 11.47 0.06
CA GLN A 268 9.32 12.10 1.05
C GLN A 268 9.80 11.07 2.08
N ARG A 269 11.11 10.95 2.23
CA ARG A 269 11.78 9.94 3.09
C ARG A 269 12.02 10.47 4.51
N THR A 270 11.00 11.11 5.06
CA THR A 270 11.05 11.78 6.36
C THR A 270 9.82 11.37 7.18
N MET A 271 10.07 10.84 8.38
CA MET A 271 9.08 10.51 9.40
C MET A 271 9.69 10.73 10.77
#